data_AF-A0A944Z949-F1
#
_entry.id   AF-A0A944Z949-F1
#
_cell.length_a   1.000
_cell.length_b   1.000
_cell.length_c   1.000
_cell.angle_alpha   90.00
_cell.angle_beta   90.00
_cell.angle_gamma   90.00
#
_symmetry.space_group_name_H-M   'P 1'
#
loop_
_entity.id
_entity.type
_entity.pdbx_description
1 polymer ?
#
loop_
_entity_poly.entity_id
_entity_poly.type
_entity_poly.pdbx_seq_one_letter_code
_entity_poly.pdbx_strand_id
1 'polypeptide(L)'
;MNQNSRLTLFIVFWIVLAVCSQHLYAEPVKVEKTKTFVDDTDFSLHFDNPPQRIISVSPSITEILGVIDADSLLVGASLYSYYPASVKDLPKVGSYV
;
A
#
# COMPACT_ATOMS: atom_id res chain seq x y z
N MET A 1 18.20 18.34 45.98
CA MET A 1 17.53 17.30 45.18
C MET A 1 17.71 15.97 45.92
N ASN A 2 16.65 15.42 46.52
CA ASN A 2 16.78 14.20 47.33
C ASN A 2 17.10 12.99 46.44
N GLN A 3 17.82 12.00 46.98
CA GLN A 3 18.25 10.80 46.26
C GLN A 3 17.06 10.06 45.61
N ASN A 4 15.90 10.13 46.27
CA ASN A 4 14.67 9.46 45.85
C ASN A 4 14.05 10.10 44.59
N SER A 5 14.09 11.42 44.45
CA SER A 5 13.54 12.17 43.31
C SER A 5 14.36 11.94 42.03
N ARG A 6 15.68 11.75 42.16
CA ARG A 6 16.54 11.36 41.04
C ARG A 6 16.21 9.94 40.57
N LEU A 7 15.99 9.02 41.50
CA LEU A 7 15.62 7.63 41.20
C LEU A 7 14.26 7.54 40.50
N THR A 8 13.26 8.30 40.95
CA THR A 8 11.94 8.35 40.30
C THR A 8 12.04 8.84 38.86
N LEU A 9 12.88 9.84 38.58
CA LEU A 9 13.05 10.39 37.24
C LEU A 9 13.68 9.38 36.26
N PHE A 10 14.67 8.61 36.72
CA PHE A 10 15.27 7.55 35.91
C PHE A 10 14.30 6.42 35.60
N ILE A 11 13.43 6.05 36.55
CA ILE A 11 12.40 5.01 36.35
C ILE A 11 11.39 5.47 35.29
N VAL A 12 10.90 6.72 35.39
CA VAL A 12 9.95 7.27 34.39
C VAL A 12 10.59 7.34 33.01
N PHE A 13 11.84 7.77 32.91
CA PHE A 13 12.57 7.82 31.64
C PHE A 13 12.75 6.43 31.01
N TRP A 14 13.06 5.42 31.83
CA TRP A 14 13.14 4.02 31.38
C TRP A 14 11.80 3.47 30.89
N ILE A 15 10.70 3.80 31.57
CA ILE A 15 9.35 3.41 31.14
C ILE A 15 9.02 4.04 29.79
N VAL A 16 9.32 5.32 29.58
CA VAL A 16 9.09 6.02 28.30
C VAL A 16 9.91 5.38 27.17
N LEU A 17 11.18 5.05 27.41
CA LEU A 17 12.04 4.37 26.43
C LEU A 17 11.53 2.96 26.09
N ALA A 18 11.11 2.19 27.09
CA ALA A 18 10.60 0.84 26.89
C ALA A 18 9.30 0.84 26.07
N VAL A 19 8.36 1.75 26.37
CA VAL A 19 7.10 1.89 25.62
C VAL A 19 7.36 2.34 24.18
N CYS A 20 8.35 3.20 23.94
CA CYS A 20 8.71 3.64 22.60
C CYS A 20 9.25 2.51 21.72
N SER A 21 9.90 1.49 22.32
CA SER A 21 10.43 0.34 21.59
C SER A 21 9.39 -0.72 21.18
N GLN A 22 8.19 -0.71 21.78
CA GLN A 22 7.18 -1.74 21.55
C GLN A 22 6.31 -1.49 20.31
N HIS A 23 6.34 -0.30 19.72
CA HIS A 23 5.41 0.08 18.64
C HIS A 23 5.86 -0.38 17.23
N LEU A 24 7.01 -1.06 17.09
CA LEU A 24 7.59 -1.44 15.79
C LEU A 24 7.47 -2.92 15.40
N TYR A 25 6.78 -3.74 16.20
CA TYR A 25 6.55 -5.14 15.84
C TYR A 25 5.26 -5.26 15.01
N ALA A 26 5.36 -4.93 13.73
CA ALA A 26 4.37 -5.40 12.76
C ALA A 26 4.59 -6.90 12.57
N GLU A 27 3.61 -7.72 12.94
CA GLU A 27 3.59 -9.15 12.59
C GLU A 27 3.74 -9.30 11.07
N PRO A 28 4.65 -10.16 10.58
CA PRO A 28 4.80 -10.35 9.15
C PRO A 28 3.51 -10.95 8.59
N VAL A 29 2.79 -10.17 7.77
CA VAL A 29 1.61 -10.65 7.06
C VAL A 29 2.02 -11.84 6.20
N LYS A 30 1.48 -13.02 6.50
CA LYS A 30 1.68 -14.23 5.71
C LYS A 30 0.90 -14.07 4.41
N VAL A 31 1.50 -13.44 3.41
CA VAL A 31 0.89 -13.27 2.10
C VAL A 31 0.81 -14.66 1.44
N GLU A 32 -0.39 -15.22 1.36
CA GLU A 32 -0.60 -16.41 0.54
C GLU A 32 -0.21 -16.09 -0.90
N LYS A 33 0.74 -16.86 -1.42
CA LYS A 33 1.31 -16.66 -2.77
C LYS A 33 0.25 -16.74 -3.86
N THR A 34 -0.72 -17.63 -3.65
CA THR A 34 -1.72 -17.99 -4.64
C THR A 34 -3.09 -17.52 -4.19
N LYS A 35 -3.81 -16.80 -5.06
CA LYS A 35 -5.15 -16.31 -4.76
C LYS A 35 -6.05 -16.29 -5.99
N THR A 36 -7.27 -16.78 -5.82
CA THR A 36 -8.33 -16.66 -6.82
C THR A 36 -9.24 -15.49 -6.45
N PHE A 37 -9.56 -14.67 -7.45
CA PHE A 37 -10.49 -13.55 -7.35
C PHE A 37 -11.66 -13.80 -8.30
N VAL A 38 -12.86 -13.43 -7.89
CA VAL A 38 -14.07 -13.48 -8.73
C VAL A 38 -14.62 -12.07 -8.78
N ASP A 39 -14.89 -11.56 -9.98
CA ASP A 39 -15.50 -10.24 -10.16
C ASP A 39 -17.03 -10.30 -10.14
N ASP A 40 -17.68 -9.16 -10.33
CA ASP A 40 -19.14 -9.02 -10.35
C ASP A 40 -19.80 -9.60 -11.61
N THR A 41 -19.02 -10.06 -12.58
CA THR A 41 -19.48 -10.76 -13.79
C THR A 41 -19.34 -12.29 -13.69
N ASP A 42 -19.04 -12.80 -12.48
CA ASP A 42 -18.69 -14.20 -12.19
C ASP A 42 -17.40 -14.68 -12.89
N PHE A 43 -16.59 -13.76 -13.40
CA PHE A 43 -15.32 -14.11 -14.03
C PHE A 43 -14.26 -14.40 -12.97
N SER A 44 -13.64 -15.58 -13.07
CA SER A 44 -12.65 -16.07 -12.12
C SER A 44 -11.22 -15.87 -12.64
N LEU A 45 -10.39 -15.21 -11.84
CA LEU A 45 -9.00 -14.95 -12.16
C LEU A 45 -8.07 -15.51 -11.09
N HIS A 46 -7.08 -16.30 -11.51
CA HIS A 46 -6.14 -16.98 -10.63
C HIS A 46 -4.75 -16.36 -10.75
N PHE A 47 -4.12 -16.07 -9.61
CA PHE A 47 -2.74 -15.57 -9.56
C PHE A 47 -1.88 -16.51 -8.72
N ASP A 48 -0.80 -17.02 -9.31
CA ASP A 48 0.23 -17.79 -8.59
C ASP A 48 1.16 -16.92 -7.74
N ASN A 49 1.26 -15.64 -8.09
CA ASN A 49 2.05 -14.62 -7.40
C ASN A 49 1.34 -13.26 -7.53
N PRO A 50 1.62 -12.29 -6.62
CA PRO A 50 1.06 -10.94 -6.73
C PRO A 50 1.32 -10.30 -8.11
N PRO A 51 0.35 -9.58 -8.70
CA PRO A 51 0.53 -8.89 -9.97
C PRO A 51 1.68 -7.89 -9.92
N GLN A 52 2.50 -7.85 -10.98
CA GLN A 52 3.69 -6.99 -11.05
C GLN A 52 3.56 -5.85 -12.05
N ARG A 53 2.57 -5.91 -12.96
CA ARG A 53 2.33 -4.91 -14.01
C ARG A 53 0.84 -4.77 -14.26
N ILE A 54 0.37 -3.53 -14.35
CA ILE A 54 -1.05 -3.20 -14.51
C ILE A 54 -1.23 -2.29 -15.73
N ILE A 55 -2.22 -2.59 -16.55
CA ILE A 55 -2.75 -1.67 -17.55
C ILE A 55 -4.15 -1.27 -17.09
N SER A 56 -4.39 0.03 -16.89
CA SER A 56 -5.70 0.54 -16.51
C SER A 56 -6.36 1.26 -17.69
N VAL A 57 -7.50 0.76 -18.17
CA VAL A 57 -8.26 1.35 -19.28
C VAL A 57 -9.37 2.30 -18.82
N SER A 58 -9.53 2.48 -17.50
CA SER A 58 -10.52 3.36 -16.89
C SER A 58 -9.85 4.49 -16.08
N PRO A 59 -10.24 5.76 -16.27
CA PRO A 59 -9.77 6.87 -15.44
C PRO A 59 -10.00 6.62 -13.94
N SER A 60 -11.20 6.21 -13.54
CA SER A 60 -11.54 6.01 -12.12
C SER A 60 -10.67 4.95 -11.44
N ILE A 61 -10.38 3.84 -12.13
CA ILE A 61 -9.49 2.78 -11.60
C ILE A 61 -8.05 3.30 -11.49
N THR A 62 -7.59 4.10 -12.44
CA THR A 62 -6.25 4.70 -12.41
C THR A 62 -6.09 5.59 -11.17
N GLU A 63 -7.09 6.40 -10.85
CA GLU A 63 -7.07 7.26 -9.66
C GLU A 63 -7.09 6.44 -8.37
N ILE A 64 -7.91 5.39 -8.30
CA ILE A 64 -7.95 4.47 -7.14
C ILE A 64 -6.56 3.86 -6.90
N LEU A 65 -5.89 3.39 -7.95
CA LEU A 65 -4.53 2.84 -7.84
C LEU A 65 -3.54 3.87 -7.27
N GLY A 66 -3.67 5.14 -7.66
CA GLY A 66 -2.89 6.22 -7.07
C GLY A 66 -3.19 6.47 -5.59
N VAL A 67 -4.45 6.38 -5.17
CA VAL A 67 -4.86 6.60 -3.77
C VAL A 67 -4.35 5.49 -2.84
N ILE A 68 -4.20 4.27 -3.35
CA ILE A 68 -3.70 3.12 -2.56
C ILE A 68 -2.18 2.88 -2.73
N ASP A 69 -1.45 3.87 -3.25
CA ASP A 69 0.01 3.81 -3.49
C ASP A 69 0.46 2.64 -4.40
N ALA A 70 -0.42 2.22 -5.33
CA ALA A 70 -0.17 1.14 -6.28
C ALA A 70 0.11 1.64 -7.71
N ASP A 71 0.22 2.95 -7.93
CA ASP A 71 0.51 3.55 -9.24
C ASP A 71 1.88 3.18 -9.80
N SER A 72 2.84 2.79 -8.93
CA SER A 72 4.13 2.24 -9.34
C SER A 72 4.05 0.95 -10.17
N LEU A 73 2.93 0.22 -10.09
CA LEU A 73 2.69 -1.00 -10.87
C LEU A 73 2.12 -0.71 -12.26
N LEU A 74 1.70 0.53 -12.54
CA LEU A 74 1.11 0.90 -13.82
C LEU A 74 2.16 0.94 -14.93
N VAL A 75 1.90 0.21 -16.02
CA VAL A 75 2.71 0.21 -17.25
C VAL A 75 1.95 0.75 -18.46
N GLY A 76 0.67 1.10 -18.29
CA GLY A 76 -0.17 1.69 -19.31
C GLY A 76 -1.46 2.25 -18.70
N ALA A 77 -1.98 3.31 -19.28
CA ALA A 77 -3.15 4.03 -18.77
C ALA A 77 -4.16 4.39 -19.88
N SER A 78 -5.38 4.72 -19.48
CA SER A 78 -6.43 5.19 -20.38
C SER A 78 -6.02 6.50 -21.07
N LEU A 79 -6.57 6.74 -22.26
CA LEU A 79 -6.48 8.00 -22.99
C LEU A 79 -6.91 9.21 -22.14
N TYR A 80 -7.81 8.99 -21.17
CA TYR A 80 -8.36 10.04 -20.31
C TYR A 80 -7.83 9.99 -18.87
N SER A 81 -6.79 9.19 -18.60
CA SER A 81 -6.14 9.14 -17.29
C SER A 81 -5.01 10.17 -17.17
N TYR A 82 -5.17 11.15 -16.27
CA TYR A 82 -4.20 12.25 -16.05
C TYR A 82 -3.71 12.37 -14.60
N TYR A 83 -4.29 11.59 -13.68
CA TYR A 83 -3.92 11.51 -12.27
C TYR A 83 -3.72 10.04 -11.87
N PRO A 84 -2.77 9.72 -10.96
CA PRO A 84 -1.75 10.62 -10.39
C PRO A 84 -0.72 11.09 -11.44
N ALA A 85 0.13 12.06 -11.07
CA ALA A 85 1.08 12.66 -12.03
C ALA A 85 2.03 11.64 -12.69
N SER A 86 2.32 10.53 -12.00
CA SER A 86 3.11 9.39 -12.49
C SER A 86 2.55 8.73 -13.76
N VAL A 87 1.25 8.87 -14.04
CA VAL A 87 0.60 8.21 -15.19
C VAL A 87 0.68 9.01 -16.49
N LYS A 88 1.21 10.24 -16.43
CA LYS A 88 1.31 11.14 -17.59
C LYS A 88 2.25 10.59 -18.67
N ASP A 89 3.35 9.98 -18.25
CA ASP A 89 4.39 9.46 -19.15
C ASP A 89 4.14 8.00 -19.58
N LEU A 90 3.09 7.36 -19.06
CA LEU A 90 2.73 5.99 -19.42
C LEU A 90 2.11 5.93 -20.82
N PRO A 91 2.37 4.83 -21.58
CA PRO A 91 1.67 4.56 -22.82
C PRO A 91 0.15 4.64 -22.65
N LYS A 92 -0.51 5.35 -23.58
CA LYS A 92 -1.98 5.44 -23.63
C LYS A 92 -2.53 4.29 -24.46
N VAL A 93 -3.28 3.40 -23.81
CA VAL A 93 -3.65 2.09 -24.37
C VAL A 93 -5.09 2.01 -24.88
N GLY A 94 -5.86 3.09 -24.82
CA GLY A 94 -7.25 3.16 -25.27
C GLY A 94 -8.19 3.73 -24.23
N SER A 95 -9.49 3.48 -24.39
CA SER A 95 -10.54 3.86 -23.44
C SER A 95 -11.53 2.71 -23.30
N TYR A 96 -12.15 2.61 -22.11
CA TYR A 96 -13.38 1.85 -21.93
C TYR A 96 -14.53 2.53 -22.70
N VAL A 97 -15.44 1.74 -23.31
CA VAL A 97 -16.61 2.18 -24.08
C VAL A 97 -17.90 1.65 -23.48
#